data_AF-A0A5N5PY98-F1
#
_entry.id   AF-A0A5N5PY98-F1
#
_cell.length_a   1.000
_cell.length_b   1.000
_cell.length_c   1.000
_cell.angle_alpha   90.00
_cell.angle_beta   90.00
_cell.angle_gamma   90.00
#
_symmetry.space_group_name_H-M   'P 1'
#
loop_
_entity.id
_entity.type
_entity.pdbx_description
1 polymer ?
#
loop_
_entity_poly.entity_id
_entity_poly.type
_entity_poly.pdbx_seq_one_letter_code
_entity_poly.pdbx_strand_id
1 'polypeptide(L)'
;MDGYGFSSPVLGEDRSVMARMQKKFWKTKQVLIKATGKKEDEHVVASDADLDAKLEFFRSIQTTCTELLKVIEKYQQRITRLSQEENELGLFLRFQAEHDKTKAGSMMDATSKALCTSAKQRLALCAPLQRMEQEMETFRRRAIADTLLTVSRMEAGPDALLWMKGVSRGWTRHSTQTAGVPWGAGTGEGNEGAL
;
A
#
# COMPACT_ATOMS: atom_id res chain seq x y z
N MET A 1 -7.24 -0.29 56.04
CA MET A 1 -7.02 0.19 54.67
C MET A 1 -5.56 -0.04 54.34
N ASP A 2 -5.33 -1.22 53.79
CA ASP A 2 -4.61 -1.49 52.53
C ASP A 2 -3.26 -0.82 52.27
N GLY A 3 -2.26 -1.67 52.02
CA GLY A 3 -0.98 -1.27 51.45
C GLY A 3 -0.04 -2.46 51.29
N TYR A 4 -0.44 -3.44 50.47
CA TYR A 4 0.38 -4.58 50.07
C TYR A 4 1.75 -4.14 49.55
N GLY A 5 2.82 -4.60 50.19
CA GLY A 5 4.19 -4.47 49.71
C GLY A 5 4.41 -5.35 48.48
N PHE A 6 4.54 -4.73 47.31
CA PHE A 6 4.98 -5.37 46.09
C PHE A 6 6.51 -5.51 46.12
N SER A 7 6.99 -6.66 46.60
CA SER A 7 8.36 -7.08 46.32
C SER A 7 8.48 -7.43 44.84
N SER A 8 9.28 -6.65 44.11
CA SER A 8 9.88 -7.13 42.87
C SER A 8 10.85 -8.27 43.20
N PRO A 9 10.82 -9.35 42.41
CA PRO A 9 12.06 -9.75 41.79
C PRO A 9 11.89 -9.90 40.28
N VAL A 10 12.72 -9.14 39.57
CA VAL A 10 13.39 -9.53 38.32
C VAL A 10 13.53 -11.05 38.25
N LEU A 11 12.90 -11.70 37.28
CA LEU A 11 13.43 -12.89 36.59
C LEU A 11 12.70 -13.08 35.26
N GLY A 12 13.21 -12.40 34.24
CA GLY A 12 13.01 -12.79 32.86
C GLY A 12 13.79 -14.07 32.57
N GLU A 13 13.23 -15.22 32.94
CA GLU A 13 13.82 -16.52 32.62
C GLU A 13 12.65 -17.53 32.58
N ASP A 14 11.88 -17.57 31.47
CA ASP A 14 11.83 -18.82 30.71
C ASP A 14 11.34 -18.57 29.28
N ARG A 15 12.25 -18.09 28.41
CA ARG A 15 12.17 -18.52 27.01
C ARG A 15 12.50 -20.00 27.01
N SER A 16 11.45 -20.82 27.16
CA SER A 16 11.43 -22.28 27.15
C SER A 16 12.65 -22.88 26.43
N VAL A 17 13.32 -23.85 27.07
CA VAL A 17 14.45 -24.59 26.48
C VAL A 17 14.13 -25.03 25.05
N MET A 18 12.88 -25.40 24.77
CA MET A 18 12.37 -25.73 23.44
C MET A 18 12.45 -24.57 22.45
N ALA A 19 12.17 -23.33 22.86
CA ALA A 19 12.32 -22.14 22.03
C ALA A 19 13.80 -21.83 21.72
N ARG A 20 14.71 -22.03 22.69
CA ARG A 20 16.15 -21.90 22.48
C ARG A 20 16.65 -23.00 21.54
N MET A 21 16.16 -24.22 21.69
CA MET A 21 16.52 -25.38 20.88
C MET A 21 15.98 -25.27 19.44
N GLN A 22 14.74 -24.82 19.25
CA GLN A 22 14.16 -24.51 17.94
C GLN A 22 14.91 -23.37 17.24
N LYS A 23 15.32 -22.34 17.97
CA LYS A 23 16.13 -21.23 17.43
C LYS A 23 17.51 -21.72 16.96
N LYS A 24 18.16 -22.58 17.75
CA LYS A 24 19.43 -23.22 17.36
C LYS A 24 19.24 -24.15 16.16
N PHE A 25 18.20 -24.98 16.17
CA PHE A 25 17.87 -25.87 15.06
C PHE A 25 17.66 -25.11 13.75
N TRP A 26 16.85 -24.04 13.75
CA TRP A 26 16.60 -23.24 12.55
C TRP A 26 17.85 -22.51 12.04
N LYS A 27 18.68 -21.98 12.95
CA LYS A 27 19.97 -21.36 12.58
C LYS A 27 20.92 -22.38 11.98
N THR A 28 21.07 -23.55 12.61
CA THR A 28 21.94 -24.63 12.12
C THR A 28 21.43 -25.18 10.79
N LYS A 29 20.12 -25.33 10.61
CA LYS A 29 19.50 -25.73 9.34
C LYS A 29 19.75 -24.69 8.24
N GLN A 30 19.62 -23.39 8.52
CA GLN A 30 19.95 -22.33 7.55
C GLN A 30 21.43 -22.34 7.15
N VAL A 31 22.33 -22.50 8.12
CA VAL A 31 23.77 -22.61 7.85
C VAL A 31 24.07 -23.86 7.04
N LEU A 32 23.42 -24.99 7.34
CA LEU A 32 23.56 -26.22 6.56
C LEU A 32 23.05 -26.07 5.12
N ILE A 33 21.91 -25.40 4.89
CA ILE A 33 21.37 -25.14 3.55
C ILE A 33 22.35 -24.26 2.75
N LYS A 34 22.85 -23.17 3.36
CA LYS A 34 23.86 -22.30 2.74
C LYS A 34 25.19 -23.01 2.46
N ALA A 35 25.62 -23.91 3.36
CA ALA A 35 26.89 -24.64 3.23
C ALA A 35 26.81 -25.87 2.31
N THR A 36 25.65 -26.52 2.20
CA THR A 36 25.45 -27.67 1.30
C THR A 36 25.21 -27.27 -0.15
N GLY A 37 25.20 -25.97 -0.47
CA GLY A 37 25.06 -25.49 -1.84
C GLY A 37 23.75 -25.89 -2.51
N LYS A 38 22.76 -26.38 -1.72
CA LYS A 38 21.39 -26.43 -2.18
C LYS A 38 20.97 -24.97 -2.33
N LYS A 39 21.09 -24.48 -3.57
CA LYS A 39 20.50 -23.21 -4.01
C LYS A 39 19.16 -23.10 -3.30
N GLU A 40 19.01 -22.15 -2.37
CA GLU A 40 17.65 -21.66 -2.09
C GLU A 40 17.04 -21.44 -3.47
N ASP A 41 15.92 -22.12 -3.76
CA ASP A 41 15.41 -22.28 -5.13
C ASP A 41 15.61 -20.94 -5.85
N GLU A 42 16.49 -20.91 -6.85
CA GLU A 42 16.90 -19.66 -7.50
C GLU A 42 15.67 -18.92 -8.06
N HIS A 43 14.63 -19.70 -8.35
CA HIS A 43 13.26 -19.29 -8.68
C HIS A 43 12.52 -18.57 -7.55
N VAL A 44 12.68 -18.96 -6.28
CA VAL A 44 12.07 -18.28 -5.12
C VAL A 44 12.71 -16.91 -4.90
N VAL A 45 14.05 -16.82 -4.95
CA VAL A 45 14.76 -15.53 -4.79
C VAL A 45 14.46 -14.60 -5.96
N ALA A 46 14.45 -15.11 -7.19
CA ALA A 46 14.10 -14.32 -8.37
C ALA A 46 12.62 -13.89 -8.35
N SER A 47 11.71 -14.74 -7.88
CA SER A 47 10.29 -14.42 -7.76
C SER A 47 10.02 -13.34 -6.71
N ASP A 48 10.74 -13.33 -5.60
CA ASP A 48 10.60 -12.31 -4.55
C ASP A 48 11.12 -10.96 -5.05
N ALA A 49 12.27 -10.95 -5.73
CA ALA A 49 12.83 -9.75 -6.34
C ALA A 49 11.95 -9.15 -7.46
N ASP A 50 11.33 -9.99 -8.31
CA ASP A 50 10.39 -9.53 -9.33
C ASP A 50 9.10 -8.98 -8.71
N LEU A 51 8.64 -9.57 -7.61
CA LEU A 51 7.49 -9.08 -6.85
C LEU A 51 7.78 -7.72 -6.21
N ASP A 52 8.92 -7.56 -5.55
CA ASP A 52 9.36 -6.28 -4.96
C ASP A 52 9.45 -5.18 -6.02
N ALA A 53 10.03 -5.47 -7.20
CA ALA A 53 10.11 -4.52 -8.28
C ALA A 53 8.72 -4.04 -8.76
N LYS A 54 7.75 -4.95 -8.85
CA LYS A 54 6.35 -4.62 -9.19
C LYS A 54 5.67 -3.80 -8.10
N LEU A 55 5.95 -4.09 -6.82
CA LEU A 55 5.41 -3.32 -5.70
C LEU A 55 5.97 -1.90 -5.67
N GLU A 56 7.26 -1.71 -5.94
CA GLU A 56 7.88 -0.39 -6.08
C GLU A 56 7.28 0.40 -7.26
N PHE A 57 7.09 -0.26 -8.40
CA PHE A 57 6.41 0.36 -9.55
C PHE A 57 4.97 0.77 -9.20
N PHE A 58 4.23 -0.07 -8.48
CA PHE A 58 2.90 0.27 -8.03
C PHE A 58 2.90 1.48 -7.08
N ARG A 59 3.80 1.52 -6.08
CA ARG A 59 3.97 2.68 -5.17
C ARG A 59 4.29 3.97 -5.95
N SER A 60 5.11 3.86 -7.00
CA SER A 60 5.39 4.98 -7.90
C SER A 60 4.14 5.47 -8.62
N ILE A 61 3.31 4.58 -9.15
CA ILE A 61 2.01 4.94 -9.76
C ILE A 61 1.11 5.66 -8.75
N GLN A 62 1.01 5.14 -7.52
CA GLN A 62 0.18 5.77 -6.49
C GLN A 62 0.60 7.22 -6.20
N THR A 63 1.91 7.42 -6.07
CA THR A 63 2.51 8.72 -5.77
C THR A 63 2.28 9.68 -6.94
N THR A 64 2.63 9.26 -8.16
CA THR A 64 2.55 10.09 -9.35
C THR A 64 1.10 10.45 -9.72
N CYS A 65 0.13 9.55 -9.54
CA CYS A 65 -1.29 9.88 -9.71
C CYS A 65 -1.76 10.97 -8.73
N THR A 66 -1.28 10.91 -7.48
CA THR A 66 -1.61 11.92 -6.46
C THR A 66 -0.97 13.26 -6.77
N GLU A 67 0.27 13.27 -7.26
CA GLU A 67 0.95 14.48 -7.71
C GLU A 67 0.27 15.10 -8.94
N LEU A 68 -0.15 14.26 -9.88
CA LEU A 68 -0.85 14.71 -11.08
C LEU A 68 -2.18 15.41 -10.73
N LEU A 69 -2.96 14.87 -9.79
CA LEU A 69 -4.17 15.52 -9.27
C LEU A 69 -3.86 16.93 -8.73
N LYS A 70 -2.85 17.06 -7.87
CA LYS A 70 -2.43 18.36 -7.31
C LYS A 70 -2.03 19.36 -8.40
N VAL A 71 -1.34 18.88 -9.44
CA VAL A 71 -0.92 19.73 -10.58
C VAL A 71 -2.15 20.18 -11.38
N ILE A 72 -3.11 19.30 -11.64
CA ILE A 72 -4.36 19.63 -12.34
C ILE A 72 -5.15 20.69 -11.57
N GLU A 73 -5.37 20.49 -10.26
CA GLU A 73 -6.07 21.46 -9.40
C GLU A 73 -5.38 22.83 -9.43
N LYS A 74 -4.05 22.86 -9.27
CA LYS A 74 -3.27 24.10 -9.32
C LYS A 74 -3.37 24.78 -10.69
N TYR A 75 -3.39 24.00 -11.77
CA TYR A 75 -3.51 24.53 -13.12
C TYR A 75 -4.90 25.12 -13.38
N GLN A 76 -5.98 24.46 -12.93
CA GLN A 76 -7.35 24.98 -12.98
C GLN A 76 -7.49 26.33 -12.24
N GLN A 77 -6.90 26.45 -11.05
CA GLN A 77 -6.91 27.71 -10.29
C GLN A 77 -6.18 28.82 -11.06
N ARG A 78 -5.00 28.52 -11.59
CA ARG A 78 -4.17 29.48 -12.32
C ARG A 78 -4.83 29.94 -13.62
N ILE A 79 -5.38 29.02 -14.41
CA ILE A 79 -6.00 29.37 -15.69
C ILE A 79 -7.26 30.19 -15.50
N THR A 80 -8.05 29.88 -14.46
CA THR A 80 -9.25 30.65 -14.12
C THR A 80 -8.88 32.06 -13.71
N ARG A 81 -7.93 32.21 -12.78
CA ARG A 81 -7.46 33.52 -12.31
C ARG A 81 -6.85 34.35 -13.44
N LEU A 82 -5.97 33.77 -14.25
CA LEU A 82 -5.37 34.46 -15.40
C LEU A 82 -6.45 34.94 -16.37
N SER A 83 -7.46 34.11 -16.64
CA SER A 83 -8.56 34.48 -17.54
C SER A 83 -9.42 35.61 -16.96
N GLN A 84 -9.59 35.68 -15.64
CA GLN A 84 -10.30 36.78 -14.96
C GLN A 84 -9.50 38.08 -15.10
N GLU A 85 -8.22 38.09 -14.69
CA GLU A 85 -7.34 39.26 -14.77
C GLU A 85 -7.23 39.79 -16.21
N GLU A 86 -7.13 38.88 -17.19
CA GLU A 86 -7.07 39.26 -18.60
C GLU A 86 -8.38 39.80 -19.15
N ASN A 87 -9.52 39.25 -18.72
CA ASN A 87 -10.83 39.77 -19.10
C ASN A 87 -11.09 41.14 -18.47
N GLU A 88 -10.69 41.37 -17.22
CA GLU A 88 -10.75 42.69 -16.56
C GLU A 88 -9.92 43.73 -17.31
N LEU A 89 -8.68 43.39 -17.68
CA LEU A 89 -7.84 44.26 -18.51
C LEU A 89 -8.49 44.54 -19.88
N GLY A 90 -9.08 43.51 -20.50
CA GLY A 90 -9.82 43.66 -21.76
C GLY A 90 -10.99 44.64 -21.61
N LEU A 91 -11.78 44.52 -20.55
CA LEU A 91 -12.91 45.43 -20.27
C LEU A 91 -12.43 46.86 -20.00
N PHE A 92 -11.34 47.03 -19.25
CA PHE A 92 -10.73 48.32 -18.99
C PHE A 92 -10.28 49.01 -20.29
N LEU A 93 -9.56 48.31 -21.15
CA LEU A 93 -9.12 48.87 -22.44
C LEU A 93 -10.29 49.26 -23.34
N ARG A 94 -11.37 48.49 -23.32
CA ARG A 94 -12.60 48.83 -24.06
C ARG A 94 -13.20 50.15 -23.58
N PHE A 95 -13.31 50.30 -22.26
CA PHE A 95 -13.83 51.52 -21.65
C PHE A 95 -12.97 52.74 -22.01
N GLN A 96 -11.64 52.60 -21.99
CA GLN A 96 -10.74 53.69 -22.40
C GLN A 96 -10.87 54.00 -23.91
N ALA A 97 -11.00 52.97 -24.75
CA ALA A 97 -11.17 53.13 -26.19
C ALA A 97 -12.45 53.88 -26.58
N GLU A 98 -13.53 53.76 -25.79
CA GLU A 98 -14.78 54.48 -26.03
C GLU A 98 -14.60 56.01 -25.90
N HIS A 99 -13.71 56.43 -24.99
CA HIS A 99 -13.42 57.83 -24.68
C HIS A 99 -12.28 58.43 -25.54
N ASP A 100 -11.42 57.59 -26.13
CA ASP A 100 -10.31 58.03 -26.99
C ASP A 100 -10.64 57.84 -28.48
N LYS A 101 -10.87 58.94 -29.21
CA LYS A 101 -11.15 58.91 -30.67
C LYS A 101 -9.91 58.86 -31.55
N THR A 102 -8.71 58.83 -30.96
CA THR A 102 -7.45 58.74 -31.71
C THR A 102 -7.17 57.31 -32.17
N LYS A 103 -6.06 57.14 -32.91
CA LYS A 103 -5.56 55.82 -33.29
C LYS A 103 -5.25 54.94 -32.06
N ALA A 104 -4.87 55.54 -30.93
CA ALA A 104 -4.60 54.81 -29.70
C ALA A 104 -5.89 54.13 -29.17
N GLY A 105 -7.03 54.82 -29.17
CA GLY A 105 -8.32 54.22 -28.82
C GLY A 105 -8.71 53.06 -29.72
N SER A 106 -8.49 53.16 -31.04
CA SER A 106 -8.71 52.04 -31.96
C SER A 106 -7.80 50.83 -31.65
N MET A 107 -6.54 51.07 -31.31
CA MET A 107 -5.62 50.00 -30.88
C MET A 107 -6.04 49.38 -29.54
N MET A 108 -6.55 50.19 -28.59
CA MET A 108 -7.08 49.71 -27.32
C MET A 108 -8.32 48.82 -27.51
N ASP A 109 -9.26 49.19 -28.39
CA ASP A 109 -10.44 48.36 -28.70
C ASP A 109 -10.04 47.03 -29.37
N ALA A 110 -9.09 47.06 -30.31
CA ALA A 110 -8.56 45.84 -30.92
C ALA A 110 -7.88 44.93 -29.89
N THR A 111 -7.07 45.52 -28.99
CA THR A 111 -6.40 44.79 -27.90
C THR A 111 -7.43 44.22 -26.91
N SER A 112 -8.45 45.00 -26.55
CA SER A 112 -9.55 44.54 -25.71
C SER A 112 -10.22 43.28 -26.26
N LYS A 113 -10.61 43.32 -27.55
CA LYS A 113 -11.23 42.16 -28.22
C LYS A 113 -10.31 40.94 -28.22
N ALA A 114 -9.01 41.15 -28.46
CA ALA A 114 -8.02 40.07 -28.42
C ALA A 114 -7.91 39.43 -27.02
N LEU A 115 -7.78 40.25 -25.96
CA LEU A 115 -7.71 39.78 -24.58
C LEU A 115 -8.99 39.05 -24.14
N CYS A 116 -10.17 39.61 -24.43
CA CYS A 116 -11.45 38.98 -24.12
C CYS A 116 -11.62 37.63 -24.84
N THR A 117 -11.17 37.54 -26.09
CA THR A 117 -11.23 36.30 -26.88
C THR A 117 -10.26 35.27 -26.33
N SER A 118 -9.03 35.67 -26.01
CA SER A 118 -8.01 34.80 -25.43
C SER A 118 -8.43 34.28 -24.05
N ALA A 119 -9.00 35.13 -23.19
CA ALA A 119 -9.58 34.73 -21.90
C ALA A 119 -10.67 33.67 -22.05
N LYS A 120 -11.60 33.84 -23.01
CA LYS A 120 -12.65 32.84 -23.30
C LYS A 120 -12.05 31.51 -23.77
N GLN A 121 -11.05 31.54 -24.64
CA GLN A 121 -10.38 30.34 -25.12
C GLN A 121 -9.68 29.59 -23.97
N ARG A 122 -9.02 30.30 -23.05
CA ARG A 122 -8.43 29.66 -21.86
C ARG A 122 -9.49 29.04 -20.94
N LEU A 123 -10.62 29.71 -20.72
CA LEU A 123 -11.72 29.15 -19.93
C LEU A 123 -12.34 27.90 -20.56
N ALA A 124 -12.29 27.77 -21.89
CA ALA A 124 -12.73 26.54 -22.56
C ALA A 124 -11.89 25.31 -22.15
N LEU A 125 -10.68 25.50 -21.61
CA LEU A 125 -9.85 24.42 -21.08
C LEU A 125 -10.28 23.94 -19.69
N CYS A 126 -11.13 24.69 -18.96
CA CYS A 126 -11.59 24.26 -17.64
C CYS A 126 -12.38 22.94 -17.70
N ALA A 127 -13.23 22.76 -18.71
CA ALA A 127 -14.02 21.54 -18.88
C ALA A 127 -13.17 20.28 -19.10
N PRO A 128 -12.20 20.23 -20.05
CA PRO A 128 -11.33 19.07 -20.20
C PRO A 128 -10.43 18.84 -18.98
N LEU A 129 -9.96 19.89 -18.29
CA LEU A 129 -9.17 19.73 -17.06
C LEU A 129 -9.99 19.10 -15.93
N GLN A 130 -11.24 19.53 -15.75
CA GLN A 130 -12.13 18.96 -14.75
C GLN A 130 -12.46 17.50 -15.05
N ARG A 131 -12.62 17.14 -16.32
CA ARG A 131 -12.78 15.74 -16.73
C ARG A 131 -11.54 14.91 -16.39
N MET A 132 -10.35 15.40 -16.70
CA MET A 132 -9.09 14.71 -16.39
C MET A 132 -8.93 14.48 -14.88
N GLU A 133 -9.26 15.48 -14.07
CA GLU A 133 -9.26 15.37 -12.60
C GLU A 133 -10.20 14.25 -12.12
N GLN A 134 -11.43 14.22 -12.62
CA GLN A 134 -12.42 13.19 -12.28
C GLN A 134 -11.97 11.78 -12.68
N GLU A 135 -11.37 11.64 -13.87
CA GLU A 135 -10.84 10.37 -14.37
C GLU A 135 -9.68 9.88 -13.50
N MET A 136 -8.73 10.75 -13.16
CA MET A 136 -7.61 10.43 -12.26
C MET A 136 -8.09 10.04 -10.87
N GLU A 137 -9.06 10.78 -10.33
CA GLU A 137 -9.62 10.51 -9.01
C GLU A 137 -10.40 9.18 -8.99
N THR A 138 -11.11 8.86 -10.07
CA THR A 138 -11.78 7.56 -10.23
C THR A 138 -10.78 6.42 -10.33
N PHE A 139 -9.72 6.58 -11.13
CA PHE A 139 -8.65 5.60 -11.25
C PHE A 139 -8.00 5.32 -9.89
N ARG A 140 -7.72 6.38 -9.13
CA ARG A 140 -7.13 6.28 -7.78
C ARG A 140 -8.06 5.58 -6.79
N ARG A 141 -9.34 5.96 -6.74
CA ARG A 141 -10.32 5.36 -5.82
C ARG A 141 -10.66 3.91 -6.14
N ARG A 142 -10.54 3.49 -7.40
CA ARG A 142 -10.85 2.14 -7.85
C ARG A 142 -9.59 1.32 -8.07
N ALA A 143 -8.93 1.50 -9.19
CA ALA A 143 -7.81 0.64 -9.61
C ALA A 143 -6.66 0.62 -8.59
N ILE A 144 -6.25 1.78 -8.08
CA ILE A 144 -5.19 1.84 -7.06
C ILE A 144 -5.67 1.22 -5.74
N ALA A 145 -6.87 1.56 -5.27
CA ALA A 145 -7.38 1.03 -4.01
C ALA A 145 -7.58 -0.50 -4.03
N ASP A 146 -8.14 -1.03 -5.11
CA ASP A 146 -8.35 -2.47 -5.30
C ASP A 146 -7.04 -3.25 -5.35
N THR A 147 -6.04 -2.70 -6.05
CA THR A 147 -4.70 -3.29 -6.11
C THR A 147 -4.03 -3.26 -4.74
N LEU A 148 -4.16 -2.15 -4.00
CA LEU A 148 -3.63 -2.04 -2.65
C LEU A 148 -4.27 -3.07 -1.70
N LEU A 149 -5.59 -3.26 -1.77
CA LEU A 149 -6.27 -4.30 -0.99
C LEU A 149 -5.77 -5.70 -1.33
N THR A 150 -5.51 -5.97 -2.61
CA THR A 150 -4.93 -7.24 -3.06
C THR A 150 -3.52 -7.44 -2.51
N VAL A 151 -2.67 -6.42 -2.60
CA VAL A 151 -1.30 -6.43 -2.06
C VAL A 151 -1.32 -6.62 -0.54
N SER A 152 -2.16 -5.89 0.21
CA SER A 152 -2.23 -6.04 1.67
C SER A 152 -2.69 -7.44 2.10
N ARG A 153 -3.58 -8.08 1.33
CA ARG A 153 -3.95 -9.48 1.58
C ARG A 153 -2.80 -10.44 1.28
N MET A 154 -2.02 -10.17 0.24
CA MET A 154 -0.82 -10.94 -0.09
C MET A 154 0.23 -10.81 1.02
N GLU A 155 0.50 -9.60 1.51
CA GLU A 155 1.44 -9.34 2.61
C GLU A 155 0.96 -9.90 3.96
N ALA A 156 -0.35 -9.95 4.19
CA ALA A 156 -0.95 -10.57 5.37
C ALA A 156 -0.99 -12.11 5.29
N GLY A 157 -0.75 -12.68 4.10
CA GLY A 157 -0.58 -14.11 3.91
C GLY A 157 0.59 -14.61 4.76
N PRO A 158 0.47 -15.78 5.40
CA PRO A 158 1.53 -16.29 6.24
C PRO A 158 2.76 -16.54 5.38
N ASP A 159 3.83 -15.79 5.67
CA ASP A 159 5.18 -16.06 5.17
C ASP A 159 5.43 -17.58 5.24
N ALA A 160 5.87 -18.21 4.15
CA ALA A 160 5.95 -19.66 4.04
C ALA A 160 6.76 -20.27 5.21
N LEU A 161 7.71 -19.50 5.75
CA LEU A 161 8.48 -19.82 6.96
C LEU A 161 7.63 -19.83 8.24
N LEU A 162 6.73 -18.87 8.44
CA LEU A 162 5.77 -18.83 9.55
C LEU A 162 4.75 -19.97 9.45
N TRP A 163 4.29 -20.28 8.24
CA TRP A 163 3.40 -21.41 7.99
C TRP A 163 4.07 -22.76 8.28
N MET A 164 5.30 -22.97 7.79
CA MET A 164 6.11 -24.15 8.14
C MET A 164 6.37 -24.27 9.65
N LYS A 165 6.55 -23.15 10.35
CA LYS A 165 6.71 -23.12 11.80
C LYS A 165 5.41 -23.48 12.54
N GLY A 166 4.24 -23.19 11.96
CA GLY A 166 2.94 -23.62 12.46
C GLY A 166 2.75 -25.13 12.31
N VAL A 167 3.01 -25.66 11.11
CA VAL A 167 2.90 -27.10 10.78
C VAL A 167 3.87 -27.95 11.61
N SER A 168 5.12 -27.51 11.76
CA SER A 168 6.12 -28.21 12.60
C SER A 168 5.67 -28.32 14.06
N ARG A 169 5.03 -27.28 14.61
CA ARG A 169 4.47 -27.31 15.97
C ARG A 169 3.26 -28.21 16.11
N GLY A 170 2.41 -28.29 15.07
CA GLY A 170 1.31 -29.25 15.01
C GLY A 170 1.82 -30.70 15.04
N TRP A 171 2.81 -31.02 14.22
CA TRP A 171 3.41 -32.35 14.19
C TRP A 171 4.07 -32.74 15.52
N THR A 172 4.80 -31.80 16.13
CA THR A 172 5.45 -32.04 17.44
C THR A 172 4.41 -32.30 18.54
N ARG A 173 3.22 -31.68 18.46
CA ARG A 173 2.14 -31.91 19.44
C ARG A 173 1.49 -33.28 19.27
N HIS A 174 1.36 -33.76 18.03
CA HIS A 174 0.85 -35.11 17.74
C HIS A 174 1.85 -36.23 18.06
N SER A 175 3.16 -35.99 17.93
CA SER A 175 4.18 -36.98 18.31
C SER A 175 4.31 -37.18 19.84
N THR A 176 4.06 -36.15 20.64
CA THR A 176 4.11 -36.28 22.11
C THR A 176 2.88 -36.99 22.68
N GLN A 177 1.76 -37.00 21.96
CA GLN A 177 0.53 -37.66 22.39
C GLN A 177 0.50 -39.16 22.05
N THR A 178 1.34 -39.60 21.10
CA THR A 178 1.44 -41.01 20.66
C THR A 178 2.61 -41.77 21.29
N ALA A 179 3.56 -41.08 21.93
CA ALA A 179 4.71 -41.70 22.63
C ALA A 179 4.40 -42.16 24.07
N GLY A 180 3.14 -42.09 24.52
CA GLY A 180 2.73 -42.38 25.90
C GLY A 180 1.93 -43.66 26.12
N VAL A 181 1.76 -44.53 25.11
CA VAL A 181 1.03 -45.81 25.28
C VAL A 181 2.03 -46.96 25.37
N PRO A 182 2.23 -47.58 26.56
CA PRO A 182 3.09 -48.75 26.69
C PRO A 182 2.40 -49.95 26.04
N TRP A 183 3.11 -50.63 25.14
CA TRP A 183 2.74 -51.96 24.66
C TRP A 183 2.99 -53.00 25.76
N GLY A 184 1.96 -53.77 26.11
CA GLY A 184 2.09 -55.13 26.63
C GLY A 184 1.74 -55.35 28.10
N ALA A 185 0.62 -56.05 28.34
CA ALA A 185 0.55 -57.32 29.08
C ALA A 185 -0.92 -57.78 29.15
N GLY A 186 -1.22 -58.94 28.59
CA GLY A 186 -2.54 -59.56 28.67
C GLY A 186 -2.75 -60.35 29.95
N THR A 187 -4.02 -60.58 30.29
CA THR A 187 -4.51 -61.79 30.97
C THR A 187 -5.98 -61.94 30.60
N GLY A 188 -6.35 -63.12 30.10
CA GLY A 188 -7.73 -63.50 29.80
C GLY A 188 -8.43 -64.12 30.99
N GLU A 189 -9.75 -64.03 30.97
CA GLU A 189 -10.82 -64.84 31.61
C GLU A 189 -12.11 -64.12 31.14
N GLY A 190 -13.06 -64.69 30.40
CA GLY A 190 -13.60 -66.03 30.43
C GLY A 190 -14.86 -66.05 31.31
N ASN A 191 -16.01 -65.58 30.82
CA ASN A 191 -17.27 -66.30 31.04
C ASN A 191 -18.44 -65.86 30.15
N GLU A 192 -19.25 -66.86 29.83
CA GLU A 192 -20.41 -66.95 28.96
C GLU A 192 -21.68 -66.24 29.49
N GLY A 193 -22.67 -66.07 28.62
CA GLY A 193 -24.06 -66.35 29.01
C GLY A 193 -25.12 -65.29 28.73
N ALA A 194 -25.83 -65.50 27.62
CA ALA A 194 -27.30 -65.46 27.46
C ALA A 194 -28.13 -64.17 27.71
N LEU A 195 -28.88 -63.84 26.64
CA LEU A 195 -30.14 -63.08 26.53
C LEU A 195 -30.11 -61.56 26.76
#